data_AF-A0AAE0RVD1-F1
#
_entry.id   AF-A0AAE0RVD1-F1
#
_cell.length_a   1.000
_cell.length_b   1.000
_cell.length_c   1.000
_cell.angle_alpha   90.00
_cell.angle_beta   90.00
_cell.angle_gamma   90.00
#
_symmetry.space_group_name_H-M   'P 1'
#
loop_
_entity.id
_entity.type
_entity.pdbx_description
1 polymer ?
#
loop_
_entity_poly.entity_id
_entity_poly.type
_entity_poly.pdbx_seq_one_letter_code
_entity_poly.pdbx_strand_id
1 'polypeptide(L)'
;MESMCDGNRISNVGGVCDLGRRFSIIEASDYSLTVRTAAHELGHGLGAVHDGEGVASACKPSDLFLMAPEMYLPNRRSRYTRNPWLFSYCSLASFKTILIAKDCVKVKGIVYNEQEWMNYTMNQPGEVYSLNEQCSIINGPKSRFWGVSTV
;
A
#
# COMPACT_ATOMS: atom_id res chain seq x y z
N MET A 1 -17.40 7.10 -13.67
CA MET A 1 -16.04 6.69 -14.07
C MET A 1 -15.12 7.38 -13.07
N GLU A 2 -14.61 6.66 -12.09
CA GLU A 2 -13.84 7.25 -10.98
C GLU A 2 -12.38 6.81 -11.10
N SER A 3 -11.55 7.74 -11.57
CA SER A 3 -10.13 7.79 -11.21
C SER A 3 -10.05 8.58 -9.91
N MET A 4 -9.53 7.99 -8.84
CA MET A 4 -9.38 8.72 -7.57
C MET A 4 -8.01 9.40 -7.56
N CYS A 5 -8.00 10.73 -7.39
CA CYS A 5 -6.78 11.48 -7.13
C CYS A 5 -6.65 11.66 -5.62
N ASP A 6 -5.81 10.83 -4.99
CA ASP A 6 -5.60 10.88 -3.54
C ASP A 6 -4.38 11.73 -3.18
N GLY A 7 -4.37 12.97 -3.65
CA GLY A 7 -3.20 13.83 -3.63
C GLY A 7 -2.22 13.47 -4.75
N ASN A 8 -0.98 13.09 -4.42
CA ASN A 8 0.11 12.84 -5.39
C ASN A 8 0.17 11.39 -5.89
N ARG A 9 -0.99 10.73 -5.99
CA ARG A 9 -1.12 9.33 -6.41
C ARG A 9 -2.43 9.12 -7.17
N ILE A 10 -2.44 8.14 -8.07
CA ILE A 10 -3.61 7.85 -8.90
C ILE A 10 -3.69 6.36 -9.24
N SER A 11 -4.90 5.82 -9.15
CA SER A 11 -5.26 4.47 -9.58
C SER A 11 -6.70 4.42 -10.07
N ASN A 12 -7.01 3.40 -10.86
CA ASN A 12 -8.37 3.14 -11.33
C ASN A 12 -9.04 2.08 -10.45
N VAL A 13 -10.21 2.40 -9.91
CA VAL A 13 -10.99 1.43 -9.16
C VAL A 13 -11.45 0.29 -10.08
N GLY A 14 -11.03 -0.94 -9.74
CA GLY A 14 -11.35 -2.17 -10.48
C GLY A 14 -10.63 -2.31 -11.83
N GLY A 15 -9.59 -1.52 -12.07
CA GLY A 15 -8.89 -1.45 -13.35
C GLY A 15 -7.94 -2.61 -13.66
N VAL A 16 -7.69 -3.53 -12.72
CA VAL A 16 -6.60 -4.52 -12.80
C VAL A 16 -6.57 -5.37 -14.09
N CYS A 17 -7.73 -5.65 -14.70
CA CYS A 17 -7.83 -6.43 -15.95
C CYS A 17 -8.23 -5.61 -17.18
N ASP A 18 -8.31 -4.29 -17.06
CA ASP A 18 -8.65 -3.39 -18.16
C ASP A 18 -7.36 -2.79 -18.73
N LEU A 19 -7.06 -3.09 -20.00
CA LEU A 19 -5.79 -2.74 -20.66
C LEU A 19 -5.46 -1.25 -20.58
N GLY A 20 -6.46 -0.36 -20.60
CA GLY A 20 -6.26 1.09 -20.51
C GLY A 20 -6.23 1.65 -19.09
N ARG A 21 -6.50 0.83 -18.07
CA ARG A 21 -6.75 1.27 -16.69
C ARG A 21 -5.97 0.47 -15.65
N ARG A 22 -5.21 -0.55 -16.05
CA ARG A 22 -4.35 -1.38 -15.19
C ARG A 22 -3.02 -0.71 -14.82
N PHE A 23 -3.09 0.51 -14.27
CA PHE A 23 -1.91 1.24 -13.82
C PHE A 23 -2.17 1.93 -12.49
N SER A 24 -1.09 2.21 -11.78
CA SER A 24 -1.05 3.05 -10.59
C SER A 24 0.20 3.92 -10.66
N ILE A 25 0.09 5.18 -10.28
CA ILE A 25 1.22 6.11 -10.20
C ILE A 25 1.34 6.56 -8.76
N ILE A 26 2.56 6.47 -8.21
CA ILE A 26 2.88 6.79 -6.83
C ILE A 26 4.04 7.78 -6.83
N GLU A 27 3.87 8.91 -6.15
CA GLU A 27 5.01 9.76 -5.80
C GLU A 27 5.83 9.10 -4.69
N ALA A 28 7.12 8.91 -4.95
CA ALA A 28 8.07 8.42 -3.96
C ALA A 28 8.47 9.56 -3.02
N SER A 29 8.09 9.47 -1.74
CA SER A 29 8.39 10.48 -0.71
C SER A 29 9.24 9.91 0.42
N ASP A 30 8.92 8.70 0.89
CA ASP A 30 9.72 7.95 1.87
C ASP A 30 9.55 6.43 1.66
N TYR A 31 10.48 5.59 2.13
CA TYR A 31 10.47 4.15 1.81
C TYR A 31 9.22 3.42 2.33
N SER A 32 8.95 3.49 3.64
CA SER A 32 7.86 2.74 4.28
C SER A 32 6.47 3.20 3.83
N LEU A 33 6.29 4.51 3.60
CA LEU A 33 5.02 5.07 3.20
C LEU A 33 4.83 4.95 1.68
N THR A 34 5.89 4.92 0.87
CA THR A 34 5.78 4.57 -0.56
C THR A 34 5.25 3.15 -0.72
N VAL A 35 5.77 2.17 0.04
CA VAL A 35 5.26 0.78 -0.02
C VAL A 35 3.79 0.70 0.42
N ARG A 36 3.42 1.41 1.50
CA ARG A 36 2.02 1.50 1.95
C ARG A 36 1.13 2.13 0.87
N THR A 37 1.61 3.19 0.24
CA THR A 37 0.89 3.93 -0.80
C THR A 37 0.72 3.08 -2.05
N ALA A 38 1.76 2.36 -2.47
CA ALA A 38 1.65 1.39 -3.56
C ALA A 38 0.61 0.31 -3.25
N ALA A 39 0.58 -0.22 -2.01
CA ALA A 39 -0.45 -1.17 -1.60
C ALA A 39 -1.87 -0.58 -1.63
N HIS A 40 -2.03 0.71 -1.29
CA HIS A 40 -3.31 1.42 -1.33
C HIS A 40 -3.83 1.53 -2.77
N GLU A 41 -2.97 2.01 -3.67
CA GLU A 41 -3.31 2.15 -5.08
C GLU A 41 -3.58 0.82 -5.78
N LEU A 42 -2.85 -0.24 -5.40
CA LEU A 42 -3.14 -1.61 -5.84
C LEU A 42 -4.49 -2.11 -5.30
N GLY A 43 -4.88 -1.70 -4.08
CA GLY A 43 -6.20 -1.94 -3.52
C GLY A 43 -7.31 -1.35 -4.39
N HIS A 44 -7.15 -0.12 -4.86
CA HIS A 44 -8.06 0.45 -5.87
C HIS A 44 -8.11 -0.39 -7.14
N GLY A 45 -6.96 -0.82 -7.68
CA GLY A 45 -6.91 -1.72 -8.83
C GLY A 45 -7.76 -2.99 -8.67
N LEU A 46 -7.80 -3.53 -7.44
CA LEU A 46 -8.61 -4.69 -7.04
C LEU A 46 -10.05 -4.36 -6.64
N GLY A 47 -10.51 -3.12 -6.88
CA GLY A 47 -11.90 -2.69 -6.75
C GLY A 47 -12.29 -2.16 -5.37
N ALA A 48 -11.35 -1.99 -4.44
CA ALA A 48 -11.67 -1.29 -3.19
C ALA A 48 -11.85 0.22 -3.45
N VAL A 49 -12.83 0.80 -2.79
CA VAL A 49 -12.97 2.26 -2.62
C VAL A 49 -12.45 2.63 -1.23
N HIS A 50 -12.41 3.92 -0.90
CA HIS A 50 -12.02 4.33 0.45
C HIS A 50 -12.98 3.80 1.51
N ASP A 51 -12.44 3.43 2.66
CA ASP A 51 -13.24 3.10 3.83
C ASP A 51 -14.09 4.32 4.21
N GLY A 52 -15.41 4.12 4.32
CA GLY A 52 -16.38 5.17 4.61
C GLY A 52 -17.19 5.63 3.41
N GLU A 53 -16.83 5.19 2.19
CA GLU A 53 -17.47 5.63 0.96
C GLU A 53 -18.25 4.51 0.28
N GLY A 54 -19.39 4.85 -0.34
CA GLY A 54 -20.18 3.96 -1.18
C GLY A 54 -20.38 2.55 -0.59
N VAL A 55 -19.87 1.55 -1.30
CA VAL A 55 -19.94 0.12 -0.90
C VAL A 55 -19.12 -0.22 0.35
N ALA A 56 -18.20 0.65 0.77
CA ALA A 56 -17.37 0.52 1.97
C ALA A 56 -17.82 1.44 3.12
N SER A 57 -19.03 2.00 3.07
CA SER A 57 -19.61 2.86 4.12
C SER A 57 -19.69 2.22 5.52
N ALA A 58 -19.66 0.88 5.60
CA ALA A 58 -19.67 0.15 6.86
C ALA A 58 -18.30 0.12 7.58
N CYS A 59 -17.21 0.44 6.88
CA CYS A 59 -15.87 0.57 7.45
C CYS A 59 -15.59 2.05 7.70
N LYS A 60 -15.18 2.42 8.92
CA LYS A 60 -15.01 3.84 9.25
C LYS A 60 -13.63 4.33 8.78
N PRO A 61 -13.53 5.53 8.18
CA PRO A 61 -12.25 6.16 7.87
C PRO A 61 -11.33 6.24 9.11
N SER A 62 -11.92 6.50 10.27
CA SER A 62 -11.22 6.66 11.56
C SER A 62 -10.69 5.37 12.17
N ASP A 63 -11.01 4.20 11.59
CA ASP A 63 -10.36 2.94 11.97
C ASP A 63 -8.96 2.79 11.33
N LEU A 64 -8.57 3.71 10.44
CA LEU A 64 -7.22 3.86 9.89
C LEU A 64 -6.69 2.60 9.19
N PHE A 65 -7.58 1.83 8.56
CA PHE A 65 -7.16 0.74 7.69
C PHE A 65 -6.48 1.28 6.43
N LEU A 66 -5.83 0.39 5.68
CA LEU A 66 -4.97 0.76 4.57
C LEU A 66 -5.71 1.60 3.51
N MET A 67 -7.01 1.37 3.30
CA MET A 67 -7.89 2.11 2.37
C MET A 67 -8.60 3.31 3.02
N ALA A 68 -8.18 3.79 4.19
CA ALA A 68 -8.66 5.07 4.70
C ALA A 68 -8.31 6.20 3.71
N PRO A 69 -9.21 7.17 3.47
CA PRO A 69 -9.02 8.23 2.47
C PRO A 69 -7.82 9.11 2.80
N GLU A 70 -7.60 9.36 4.09
CA GLU A 70 -6.45 10.10 4.59
C GLU A 70 -5.44 9.17 5.24
N MET A 71 -4.17 9.48 5.00
CA MET A 71 -3.08 8.77 5.64
C MET A 71 -2.80 9.34 7.03
N TYR A 72 -3.11 8.56 8.06
CA TYR A 72 -2.73 8.88 9.43
C TYR A 72 -1.97 7.71 10.05
N LEU A 73 -0.75 7.96 10.51
CA LEU A 73 -0.03 7.01 11.35
C LEU A 73 -0.41 7.28 12.82
N PRO A 74 -1.17 6.38 13.46
CA PRO A 74 -1.56 6.58 14.83
C PRO A 74 -0.36 6.44 15.76
N ASN A 75 -0.39 7.15 16.89
CA ASN A 75 0.62 6.99 17.92
C ASN A 75 0.68 5.55 18.44
N ARG A 76 1.82 5.15 19.03
CA ARG A 76 2.06 3.78 19.54
C ARG A 76 1.06 3.30 20.61
N ARG A 77 0.28 4.20 21.22
CA ARG A 77 -0.72 3.87 22.25
C ARG A 77 -2.12 3.68 21.66
N SER A 78 -2.32 3.96 20.38
CA SER A 78 -3.60 3.77 19.72
C SER A 78 -3.92 2.28 19.56
N ARG A 79 -5.19 1.93 19.75
CA ARG A 79 -5.69 0.59 19.42
C ARG A 79 -5.59 0.25 17.93
N TYR A 80 -5.40 1.26 17.08
CA TYR A 80 -5.34 1.14 15.63
C TYR A 80 -3.92 1.09 15.07
N THR A 81 -2.89 0.94 15.92
CA THR A 81 -1.46 0.93 15.52
C THR A 81 -1.10 0.00 14.36
N ARG A 82 -1.83 -1.11 14.20
CA ARG A 82 -1.60 -2.09 13.13
C ARG A 82 -2.46 -1.85 11.88
N ASN A 83 -3.57 -1.15 12.01
CA ASN A 83 -4.56 -1.00 10.95
C ASN A 83 -4.01 -0.34 9.67
N PRO A 84 -3.08 0.64 9.73
CA PRO A 84 -2.52 1.25 8.51
C PRO A 84 -1.81 0.28 7.57
N TRP A 85 -1.52 -0.93 8.05
CA TRP A 85 -0.85 -2.01 7.32
C TRP A 85 -1.79 -3.17 6.96
N LEU A 86 -3.09 -3.02 7.22
CA LEU A 86 -4.11 -4.06 7.02
C LEU A 86 -5.27 -3.52 6.18
N PHE A 87 -5.84 -4.37 5.34
CA PHE A 87 -7.09 -4.06 4.65
C PHE A 87 -8.30 -4.26 5.57
N SER A 88 -9.30 -3.38 5.44
CA SER A 88 -10.57 -3.54 6.16
C SER A 88 -11.37 -4.71 5.57
N TYR A 89 -12.39 -5.18 6.30
CA TYR A 89 -13.28 -6.22 5.76
C TYR A 89 -14.08 -5.75 4.53
N CYS A 90 -14.29 -4.43 4.38
CA CYS A 90 -14.93 -3.84 3.21
C CYS A 90 -14.02 -3.95 1.98
N SER A 91 -12.74 -3.62 2.10
CA SER A 91 -11.76 -3.80 1.01
C SER A 91 -11.66 -5.27 0.60
N LEU A 92 -11.61 -6.19 1.58
CA LEU A 92 -11.57 -7.63 1.31
C LEU A 92 -12.81 -8.13 0.56
N ALA A 93 -13.99 -7.55 0.79
CA ALA A 93 -15.21 -7.89 0.06
C ALA A 93 -15.11 -7.49 -1.43
N SER A 94 -14.59 -6.28 -1.71
CA SER A 94 -14.33 -5.85 -3.09
C SER A 94 -13.30 -6.73 -3.79
N PHE A 95 -12.20 -7.06 -3.09
CA PHE A 95 -11.15 -7.92 -3.66
C PHE A 95 -11.70 -9.28 -4.06
N LYS A 96 -12.46 -9.93 -3.17
CA LYS A 96 -13.12 -11.22 -3.48
C LYS A 96 -13.99 -11.13 -4.73
N THR A 97 -14.75 -10.04 -4.86
CA THR A 97 -15.62 -9.82 -6.02
C THR A 97 -14.82 -9.76 -7.32
N ILE A 98 -13.74 -8.97 -7.36
CA ILE A 98 -12.87 -8.85 -8.54
C ILE A 98 -12.12 -10.16 -8.85
N LEU A 99 -11.53 -10.80 -7.83
CA LEU A 99 -10.73 -12.02 -8.00
C LEU A 99 -11.57 -13.21 -8.51
N ILE A 100 -12.84 -13.30 -8.11
CA ILE A 100 -13.76 -14.32 -8.62
C ILE A 100 -14.16 -14.01 -10.06
N ALA A 101 -14.50 -12.75 -10.35
CA ALA A 101 -15.10 -12.33 -11.61
C ALA A 101 -14.11 -12.15 -12.77
N LYS A 102 -12.81 -11.99 -12.53
CA LYS A 102 -11.83 -11.66 -13.56
C LYS A 102 -10.79 -12.76 -13.74
N ASP A 103 -10.58 -13.20 -14.97
CA ASP A 103 -9.65 -14.30 -15.26
C ASP A 103 -8.18 -13.86 -15.38
N CYS A 104 -7.90 -12.59 -15.67
CA CYS A 104 -6.53 -12.12 -15.89
C CYS A 104 -5.63 -12.25 -14.65
N VAL A 105 -6.22 -12.30 -13.45
CA VAL A 105 -5.54 -12.45 -12.16
C VAL A 105 -5.44 -13.92 -11.71
N LYS A 106 -6.03 -14.86 -12.44
CA LYS A 106 -6.00 -16.31 -12.13
C LYS A 106 -4.77 -17.00 -12.70
N VAL A 107 -4.12 -16.38 -13.68
CA VAL A 107 -2.89 -16.91 -14.28
C VAL A 107 -1.74 -16.67 -13.30
N LYS A 108 -1.01 -17.74 -12.95
CA LYS A 108 0.19 -17.63 -12.14
C LYS A 108 1.20 -16.75 -12.89
N GLY A 109 1.61 -15.65 -12.26
CA GLY A 109 2.66 -14.79 -12.81
C GLY A 109 3.96 -15.58 -13.03
N ILE A 110 4.69 -15.22 -14.07
CA ILE A 110 6.04 -15.73 -14.28
C ILE A 110 6.97 -14.85 -13.44
N VAL A 111 7.68 -15.45 -12.49
CA VAL A 111 8.76 -14.77 -11.79
C VAL A 111 9.94 -14.76 -12.76
N TYR A 112 10.20 -13.61 -13.39
CA TYR A 112 11.27 -13.49 -14.39
C TYR A 112 12.67 -13.65 -13.78
N ASN A 113 12.82 -13.31 -12.49
CA ASN A 113 14.08 -13.42 -11.76
C ASN A 113 13.81 -13.88 -10.32
N GLU A 114 13.99 -15.18 -10.06
CA GLU A 114 13.77 -15.76 -8.74
C GLU A 114 14.74 -15.21 -7.69
N GLN A 115 15.98 -14.93 -8.06
CA GLN A 115 16.97 -14.38 -7.14
C GLN A 115 16.57 -12.97 -6.68
N GLU A 116 16.12 -12.13 -7.61
CA GLU A 116 15.62 -10.79 -7.29
C GLU A 116 14.38 -10.86 -6.39
N TRP A 117 13.43 -11.73 -6.72
CA TRP A 117 12.26 -11.97 -5.87
C TRP A 117 12.64 -12.36 -4.45
N MET A 118 13.58 -13.30 -4.29
CA MET A 118 14.05 -13.76 -2.98
C MET A 118 14.73 -12.63 -2.21
N ASN A 119 15.54 -11.80 -2.87
CA ASN A 119 16.20 -10.66 -2.23
C ASN A 119 15.21 -9.67 -1.61
N TYR A 120 14.04 -9.46 -2.23
CA TYR A 120 13.01 -8.53 -1.75
C TYR A 120 11.95 -9.16 -0.84
N THR A 121 11.89 -10.49 -0.72
CA THR A 121 10.83 -11.18 0.04
C THR A 121 11.34 -11.96 1.25
N MET A 122 12.63 -12.27 1.33
CA MET A 122 13.20 -13.05 2.44
C MET A 122 13.53 -12.21 3.68
N ASN A 123 13.97 -10.97 3.50
CA ASN A 123 14.41 -10.10 4.60
C ASN A 123 13.40 -8.97 4.80
N GLN A 124 13.16 -8.60 6.05
CA GLN A 124 12.37 -7.43 6.38
C GLN A 124 13.16 -6.15 6.04
N PRO A 125 12.48 -5.05 5.69
CA PRO A 125 13.16 -3.79 5.34
C PRO A 125 14.14 -3.29 6.42
N GLY A 126 13.83 -3.52 7.71
CA GLY A 126 14.72 -3.14 8.81
C GLY A 126 15.99 -3.99 8.94
N GLU A 127 16.02 -5.17 8.32
CA GLU A 127 17.22 -6.04 8.25
C GLU A 127 18.10 -5.67 7.05
N VAL A 128 17.51 -5.08 6.02
CA VAL A 128 18.22 -4.67 4.79
C VAL A 128 18.75 -3.24 4.87
N TYR A 129 17.99 -2.32 5.48
CA TYR A 129 18.34 -0.91 5.58
C TYR A 129 18.51 -0.49 7.04
N SER A 130 19.73 -0.08 7.39
CA SER A 130 20.04 0.53 8.68
C SER A 130 19.26 1.83 8.90
N LEU A 131 19.17 2.28 10.15
CA LEU A 131 18.53 3.56 10.48
C LEU A 131 19.14 4.75 9.71
N ASN A 132 20.46 4.71 9.45
CA ASN A 132 21.14 5.75 8.67
C ASN A 132 20.76 5.73 7.20
N GLU A 133 20.62 4.54 6.60
CA GLU A 133 20.19 4.38 5.21
C GLU A 133 18.73 4.83 5.05
N GLN A 134 17.86 4.44 5.97
CA GLN A 134 16.47 4.93 5.99
C GLN A 134 16.42 6.47 6.07
N CYS A 135 17.21 7.09 6.95
CA CYS A 135 17.28 8.56 7.01
C CYS A 135 17.85 9.19 5.74
N SER A 136 18.85 8.58 5.11
CA SER A 136 19.45 9.04 3.85
C SER A 136 18.47 8.98 2.69
N ILE A 137 17.65 7.92 2.62
CA ILE A 137 16.63 7.75 1.59
C ILE A 137 15.55 8.84 1.71
N ILE A 138 15.11 9.13 2.93
CA ILE A 138 14.00 10.06 3.19
C ILE A 138 14.43 11.52 3.08
N ASN A 139 15.60 11.86 3.64
CA ASN A 139 16.03 13.25 3.81
C ASN A 139 17.26 13.60 2.95
N GLY A 140 17.65 12.72 2.03
CA GLY A 140 18.81 12.89 1.15
C GLY A 140 20.13 12.36 1.73
N PRO A 141 21.16 12.21 0.87
CA PRO A 141 22.34 11.37 1.13
C PRO A 141 23.28 11.84 2.26
N LYS A 142 23.06 13.04 2.80
CA LYS A 142 23.83 13.58 3.95
C LYS A 142 23.11 13.40 5.29
N SER A 143 21.94 12.77 5.27
CA SER A 143 21.11 12.57 6.45
C SER A 143 21.50 11.29 7.19
N ARG A 144 21.32 11.30 8.50
CA ARG A 144 21.67 10.18 9.39
C ARG A 144 20.69 10.13 10.54
N PHE A 145 20.55 8.95 11.14
CA PHE A 145 19.71 8.76 12.29
C PHE A 145 20.21 9.59 13.47
N TRP A 146 19.29 10.23 14.17
CA TRP A 146 19.57 11.00 15.37
C TRP A 146 19.01 10.25 16.59
N GLY A 147 19.88 9.58 17.33
CA GLY A 147 19.55 8.81 18.54
C GLY A 147 20.59 7.74 18.87
N VAL A 148 20.46 7.10 20.04
CA VAL A 148 21.28 5.94 20.40
C VAL A 148 20.64 4.69 19.80
N SER A 149 21.35 4.02 18.91
CA SER A 149 20.92 2.74 18.34
C SER A 149 21.20 1.63 19.36
N THR A 150 20.26 1.37 20.26
CA THR A 150 20.30 0.18 21.11
C THR A 150 19.76 -0.97 20.26
N VAL A 151 20.67 -1.77 19.69
CA VAL A 151 20.39 -3.16 19.33
C VAL A 151 20.31 -3.99 20.61
#